data_AF-A0ABD1M4Z5-F1
#
_entry.id   AF-A0ABD1M4Z5-F1
#
_cell.length_a   1.000
_cell.length_b   1.000
_cell.length_c   1.000
_cell.angle_alpha   90.00
_cell.angle_beta   90.00
_cell.angle_gamma   90.00
#
_symmetry.space_group_name_H-M   'P 1'
#
loop_
_entity.id
_entity.type
_entity.pdbx_description
1 polymer ?
#
loop_
_entity_poly.entity_id
_entity_poly.type
_entity_poly.pdbx_seq_one_letter_code
_entity_poly.pdbx_strand_id
1 'polypeptide(L)'
;MLTTCVIQPIDMIKEENTEKILYGLDDIVGQSDIIIVEGEMDKLAMEEAGFFNCVVVPDGAPPSVSSKELPSPDQSFFYSNNVSATRVIRATDGDPPGQALAEELARHIGKEKLEWFCLD
;
A
#
# COMPACT_ATOMS: atom_id res chain seq x y z
N MET A 1 1.23 23.02 25.83
CA MET A 1 2.52 22.52 26.35
C MET A 1 2.62 21.08 25.90
N LEU A 2 3.31 20.87 24.78
CA LEU A 2 3.81 19.61 24.18
C LEU A 2 2.98 18.34 24.48
N THR A 3 2.00 18.04 23.62
CA THR A 3 1.65 16.64 23.37
C THR A 3 2.84 16.07 22.62
N THR A 4 3.72 15.40 23.35
CA THR A 4 4.86 14.68 22.78
C THR A 4 4.28 13.66 21.80
N CYS A 5 4.37 13.97 20.50
CA CYS A 5 4.43 12.96 19.46
C CYS A 5 5.63 12.09 19.83
N VAL A 6 5.37 11.02 20.58
CA VAL A 6 6.28 9.90 20.62
C VAL A 6 6.21 9.35 19.21
N ILE A 7 7.22 9.70 18.41
CA ILE A 7 7.64 8.87 17.28
C ILE A 7 7.67 7.44 17.83
N GLN A 8 6.62 6.67 17.54
CA GLN A 8 6.55 5.30 18.00
C GLN A 8 7.71 4.58 17.31
N PRO A 9 8.55 3.83 18.05
CA PRO A 9 9.49 2.92 17.41
C PRO A 9 8.70 2.05 16.44
N ILE A 10 9.32 1.72 15.32
CA ILE A 10 8.82 0.83 14.26
C ILE A 10 8.31 -0.48 14.90
N ASP A 11 7.07 -0.51 15.38
CA ASP A 11 6.43 -1.69 15.95
C ASP A 11 5.80 -2.45 14.78
N MET A 12 6.62 -3.22 14.06
CA MET A 12 6.23 -4.11 12.94
C MET A 12 5.47 -5.37 13.43
N ILE A 13 4.86 -5.33 14.61
CA ILE A 13 4.15 -6.49 15.16
C ILE A 13 2.71 -6.42 14.68
N LYS A 14 2.40 -7.24 13.68
CA LYS A 14 1.03 -7.45 13.24
C LYS A 14 0.29 -8.32 14.25
N GLU A 15 -0.66 -7.75 14.97
CA GLU A 15 -1.52 -8.51 15.86
C GLU A 15 -2.53 -9.35 15.08
N GLU A 16 -2.70 -10.61 15.49
CA GLU A 16 -3.75 -11.47 14.95
C GLU A 16 -5.12 -10.89 15.35
N ASN A 17 -6.03 -10.74 14.37
CA ASN A 17 -7.41 -10.24 14.53
C ASN A 17 -7.59 -8.70 14.58
N THR A 18 -6.62 -7.92 14.07
CA THR A 18 -6.77 -6.46 13.89
C THR A 18 -7.22 -6.07 12.48
N GLU A 19 -7.77 -4.86 12.32
CA GLU A 19 -8.14 -4.31 11.02
C GLU A 19 -6.91 -4.12 10.14
N LYS A 20 -7.02 -4.54 8.88
CA LYS A 20 -5.92 -4.49 7.91
C LYS A 20 -5.78 -3.07 7.36
N ILE A 21 -4.83 -2.32 7.92
CA ILE A 21 -4.50 -0.96 7.48
C ILE A 21 -3.19 -0.93 6.68
N LEU A 22 -3.07 0.01 5.73
CA LEU A 22 -1.81 0.24 5.04
C LEU A 22 -0.78 0.84 6.01
N TYR A 23 0.46 0.38 5.93
CA TYR A 23 1.54 0.99 6.68
C TYR A 23 2.05 2.23 5.92
N GLY A 24 2.20 3.36 6.61
CA GLY A 24 2.59 4.65 5.99
C GLY A 24 1.43 5.53 5.53
N LEU A 25 0.21 5.32 6.04
CA LEU A 25 -0.94 6.14 5.64
C LEU A 25 -0.72 7.63 5.86
N ASP A 26 0.00 8.03 6.91
CA ASP A 26 0.31 9.42 7.19
C ASP A 26 1.19 10.06 6.11
N ASP A 27 2.04 9.26 5.44
CA ASP A 27 3.00 9.73 4.45
C ASP A 27 2.35 10.09 3.10
N ILE A 28 1.13 9.59 2.87
CA ILE A 28 0.38 9.79 1.63
C ILE A 28 -0.71 10.85 1.73
N VAL A 29 -1.00 11.36 2.93
CA VAL A 29 -2.05 12.36 3.13
C VAL A 29 -1.73 13.65 2.35
N GLY A 30 -2.58 14.00 1.40
CA GLY A 30 -2.42 15.19 0.56
C GLY A 30 -1.37 15.05 -0.55
N GLN A 31 -0.81 13.86 -0.77
CA GLN A 31 0.10 13.59 -1.88
C GLN A 31 -0.66 13.31 -3.18
N SER A 32 -0.11 13.80 -4.29
CA SER A 32 -0.68 13.61 -5.63
C SER A 32 -0.24 12.29 -6.27
N ASP A 33 0.98 11.87 -5.95
CA ASP A 33 1.60 10.61 -6.36
C ASP A 33 1.78 9.74 -5.10
N ILE A 34 1.43 8.47 -5.19
CA ILE A 34 1.63 7.49 -4.11
C ILE A 34 2.33 6.27 -4.68
N ILE A 35 3.30 5.73 -3.94
CA ILE A 35 3.98 4.49 -4.27
C ILE A 35 3.46 3.39 -3.32
N ILE A 36 2.98 2.29 -3.87
CA ILE A 36 2.60 1.10 -3.11
C ILE A 36 3.64 0.02 -3.34
N VAL A 37 4.26 -0.44 -2.27
CA VAL A 37 5.25 -1.53 -2.27
C VAL A 37 4.70 -2.77 -1.57
N GLU A 38 5.30 -3.93 -1.87
CA GLU A 38 4.94 -5.20 -1.24
C GLU A 38 5.57 -5.34 0.16
N GLY A 39 6.87 -5.05 0.27
CA GLY A 39 7.64 -5.25 1.48
C GLY A 39 7.97 -3.96 2.22
N GLU A 40 8.15 -4.10 3.54
CA GLU A 40 8.63 -3.00 4.40
C GLU A 40 10.06 -2.59 4.03
N MET A 41 10.88 -3.55 3.59
CA MET A 41 12.24 -3.29 3.11
C MET A 41 12.26 -2.40 1.86
N ASP A 42 11.30 -2.58 0.95
CA ASP A 42 11.19 -1.77 -0.26
C ASP A 42 10.77 -0.34 0.10
N LYS A 43 9.88 -0.17 1.08
CA LYS A 43 9.54 1.15 1.59
C LYS A 43 10.76 1.86 2.17
N LEU A 44 11.56 1.18 2.99
CA LEU A 44 12.79 1.76 3.53
C LEU A 44 13.77 2.13 2.41
N ALA A 45 13.90 1.28 1.39
CA ALA A 45 14.73 1.58 0.22
C ALA A 45 14.23 2.82 -0.56
N MET A 46 12.91 2.99 -0.67
CA MET A 46 12.31 4.17 -1.29
C MET A 46 12.56 5.43 -0.46
N GLU A 47 12.42 5.37 0.87
CA GLU A 47 12.72 6.50 1.76
C GLU A 47 14.19 6.91 1.69
N GLU A 48 15.11 5.94 1.67
CA GLU A 48 16.55 6.18 1.48
C GLU A 48 16.86 6.80 0.09
N ALA A 49 16.07 6.45 -0.93
CA ALA A 49 16.15 7.06 -2.27
C ALA A 49 15.49 8.46 -2.33
N GLY A 50 14.84 8.92 -1.26
CA GLY A 50 14.18 10.22 -1.16
C GLY A 50 12.69 10.24 -1.53
N PHE A 51 12.07 9.07 -1.69
CA PHE A 51 10.64 8.90 -1.93
C PHE A 51 9.91 8.57 -0.63
N PHE A 52 9.31 9.59 -0.01
CA PHE A 52 8.59 9.45 1.26
C PHE A 52 7.10 9.12 1.08
N ASN A 53 6.54 9.31 -0.12
CA ASN A 53 5.14 9.06 -0.44
C ASN A 53 4.84 7.55 -0.67
N CYS A 54 5.30 6.71 0.23
CA CYS A 54 5.31 5.25 0.09
C CYS A 54 4.48 4.55 1.17
N VAL A 55 3.67 3.57 0.74
CA VAL A 55 2.87 2.71 1.62
C VAL A 55 3.13 1.24 1.35
N VAL A 56 3.02 0.43 2.40
CA VAL A 56 3.18 -1.03 2.33
C VAL A 56 1.82 -1.70 2.53
N VAL A 57 1.58 -2.77 1.78
CA VAL A 57 0.38 -3.59 1.93
C VAL A 57 0.45 -4.44 3.20
N PRO A 58 -0.64 -4.58 3.98
CA PRO A 58 -0.61 -5.24 5.29
C PRO A 58 -0.33 -6.76 5.24
N ASP A 59 -0.62 -7.44 4.14
CA ASP A 59 -0.50 -8.90 4.01
C ASP A 59 0.55 -9.33 2.97
N GLY A 60 1.37 -8.42 2.43
CA GLY A 60 2.21 -8.72 1.27
C GLY A 60 1.39 -9.09 0.02
N ALA A 61 2.02 -9.70 -0.99
CA ALA A 61 1.31 -10.16 -2.17
C ALA A 61 0.50 -11.44 -1.88
N PRO A 62 -0.78 -11.49 -2.29
CA PRO A 62 -1.54 -12.73 -2.22
C PRO A 62 -0.99 -13.74 -3.24
N PRO A 63 -1.03 -15.04 -2.93
CA PRO A 63 -0.53 -16.09 -3.83
C PRO A 63 -1.34 -16.23 -5.14
N SER A 64 -2.55 -15.66 -5.18
CA SER A 64 -3.41 -15.62 -6.36
C SER A 64 -4.42 -14.49 -6.25
N VAL A 65 -4.85 -13.96 -7.39
CA VAL A 65 -5.97 -13.00 -7.48
C VAL A 65 -7.21 -13.63 -6.86
N SER A 66 -7.94 -12.86 -6.06
CA SER A 66 -9.13 -13.36 -5.39
C SER A 66 -10.19 -13.75 -6.44
N SER A 67 -10.65 -15.00 -6.39
CA SER A 67 -11.75 -15.49 -7.22
C SER A 67 -13.12 -15.07 -6.69
N LYS A 68 -13.18 -14.38 -5.54
CA LYS A 68 -14.41 -13.85 -4.97
C LYS A 68 -14.83 -12.59 -5.73
N GLU A 69 -16.14 -12.32 -5.76
CA GLU A 69 -16.64 -10.99 -6.15
C GLU A 69 -15.90 -9.91 -5.35
N LEU A 70 -15.78 -8.70 -5.92
CA LEU A 70 -15.15 -7.55 -5.26
C LEU A 70 -15.54 -7.55 -3.78
N PRO A 71 -14.56 -7.46 -2.86
CA PRO A 71 -14.90 -7.46 -1.45
C PRO A 71 -15.85 -6.30 -1.16
N SER A 72 -16.62 -6.44 -0.08
CA SER A 72 -17.68 -5.47 0.27
C SER A 72 -17.16 -4.03 0.17
N PRO A 73 -18.04 -3.05 -0.12
CA PRO A 73 -17.66 -1.65 -0.26
C PRO A 73 -16.71 -1.18 0.84
N ASP A 74 -16.85 -1.70 2.07
CA ASP A 74 -16.00 -1.40 3.23
C ASP A 74 -14.52 -1.81 3.06
N GLN A 75 -14.19 -2.95 2.46
CA GLN A 75 -12.80 -3.33 2.18
C GLN A 75 -12.21 -2.54 1.02
N SER A 76 -13.06 -2.20 0.03
CA SER A 76 -12.70 -1.26 -1.03
C SER A 76 -12.60 0.18 -0.54
N PHE A 77 -13.30 0.52 0.54
CA PHE A 77 -13.38 1.85 1.15
C PHE A 77 -12.03 2.25 1.74
N PHE A 78 -11.28 1.30 2.31
CA PHE A 78 -9.95 1.53 2.86
C PHE A 78 -8.93 1.98 1.81
N TYR A 79 -8.93 1.39 0.62
CA TYR A 79 -8.05 1.83 -0.46
C TYR A 79 -8.57 3.13 -1.09
N SER A 80 -9.86 3.21 -1.38
CA SER A 80 -10.42 4.34 -2.16
C SER A 80 -10.55 5.66 -1.40
N ASN A 81 -10.77 5.68 -0.08
CA ASN A 81 -10.88 6.95 0.68
C ASN A 81 -9.54 7.45 1.19
N ASN A 82 -8.61 6.54 1.53
CA ASN A 82 -7.30 6.94 2.03
C ASN A 82 -6.34 7.30 0.88
N VAL A 83 -6.50 6.67 -0.29
CA VAL A 83 -5.69 6.95 -1.49
C VAL A 83 -6.42 7.97 -2.35
N SER A 84 -6.33 9.25 -1.96
CA SER A 84 -6.84 10.40 -2.74
C SER A 84 -5.86 10.88 -3.83
N ALA A 85 -4.93 10.01 -4.25
CA ALA A 85 -3.92 10.35 -5.24
C ALA A 85 -4.47 10.43 -6.67
N THR A 86 -3.82 11.28 -7.45
CA THR A 86 -4.04 11.39 -8.90
C THR A 86 -3.41 10.18 -9.61
N ARG A 87 -2.27 9.72 -9.10
CA ARG A 87 -1.52 8.59 -9.65
C ARG A 87 -1.01 7.68 -8.55
N VAL A 88 -1.12 6.38 -8.79
CA VAL A 88 -0.63 5.34 -7.89
C VAL A 88 0.40 4.50 -8.64
N ILE A 89 1.65 4.59 -8.20
CA ILE A 89 2.75 3.77 -8.71
C ILE A 89 2.74 2.47 -7.92
N ARG A 90 2.61 1.36 -8.61
CA ARG A 90 2.76 0.04 -7.99
C ARG A 90 4.17 -0.47 -8.22
N ALA A 91 4.92 -0.61 -7.14
CA ALA A 91 6.29 -1.10 -7.10
C ALA A 91 6.30 -2.47 -6.42
N THR A 92 5.87 -3.50 -7.16
CA THR A 92 5.85 -4.90 -6.71
C THR A 92 6.82 -5.73 -7.53
N ASP A 93 7.15 -6.90 -7.02
CA ASP A 93 7.97 -7.88 -7.70
C ASP A 93 7.30 -8.31 -9.02
N GLY A 94 8.12 -8.71 -10.00
CA GLY A 94 7.68 -9.15 -11.33
C GLY A 94 7.08 -10.56 -11.36
N ASP A 95 6.89 -11.19 -10.20
CA ASP A 95 6.51 -12.58 -10.05
C ASP A 95 4.97 -12.79 -10.03
N PRO A 96 4.48 -14.05 -10.09
CA PRO A 96 3.05 -14.30 -10.13
C PRO A 96 2.25 -13.76 -8.92
N PRO A 97 2.76 -13.82 -7.67
CA PRO A 97 2.17 -13.10 -6.53
C PRO A 97 2.10 -11.58 -6.71
N GLY A 98 3.18 -10.92 -7.13
CA GLY A 98 3.21 -9.47 -7.36
C GLY A 98 2.21 -9.04 -8.44
N GLN A 99 2.06 -9.84 -9.49
CA GLN A 99 1.02 -9.67 -10.51
C GLN A 99 -0.40 -9.87 -9.94
N ALA A 100 -0.59 -10.79 -8.99
CA ALA A 100 -1.89 -10.95 -8.34
C ALA A 100 -2.25 -9.73 -7.47
N LEU A 101 -1.29 -9.22 -6.71
CA LEU A 101 -1.46 -7.99 -5.92
C LEU A 101 -1.81 -6.80 -6.82
N ALA A 102 -1.15 -6.71 -7.96
CA ALA A 102 -1.40 -5.70 -8.96
C ALA A 102 -2.85 -5.66 -9.44
N GLU A 103 -3.39 -6.83 -9.74
CA GLU A 103 -4.75 -6.96 -10.23
C GLU A 103 -5.77 -6.61 -9.15
N GLU A 104 -5.51 -6.99 -7.90
CA GLU A 104 -6.34 -6.58 -6.76
C GLU A 104 -6.33 -5.06 -6.59
N LEU A 105 -5.16 -4.42 -6.57
CA LEU A 105 -5.06 -2.95 -6.47
C LEU A 105 -5.77 -2.25 -7.63
N ALA A 106 -5.59 -2.76 -8.84
CA ALA A 106 -6.27 -2.26 -10.03
C ALA A 106 -7.79 -2.38 -9.96
N ARG A 107 -8.31 -3.45 -9.34
CA ARG A 107 -9.75 -3.65 -9.12
C ARG A 107 -10.35 -2.67 -8.11
N HIS A 108 -9.56 -2.23 -7.12
CA HIS A 108 -10.03 -1.34 -6.05
C HIS A 108 -9.84 0.16 -6.37
N ILE A 109 -8.71 0.53 -6.97
CA ILE A 109 -8.32 1.93 -7.22
C ILE A 109 -8.72 2.40 -8.63
N GLY A 110 -8.79 1.47 -9.58
CA GLY A 110 -8.97 1.76 -11.00
C GLY A 110 -7.67 1.60 -11.80
N LYS A 111 -7.74 0.91 -12.94
CA LYS A 111 -6.60 0.66 -13.83
C LYS A 111 -6.05 1.95 -14.45
N GLU A 112 -6.88 2.96 -14.58
CA GLU A 112 -6.55 4.24 -15.21
C GLU A 112 -5.64 5.13 -14.36
N LYS A 113 -5.58 4.90 -13.05
CA LYS A 113 -4.71 5.63 -12.12
C LYS A 113 -3.43 4.89 -11.77
N LEU A 114 -3.33 3.61 -12.16
CA LEU A 114 -2.27 2.72 -11.74
C LEU A 114 -1.14 2.68 -12.79
N GLU A 115 0.06 3.10 -12.39
CA GLU A 115 1.27 2.94 -13.20
C GLU A 115 2.10 1.78 -12.66
N TRP A 116 2.56 0.90 -13.56
CA TRP A 116 3.38 -0.26 -13.20
C TRP A 116 4.86 0.13 -13.12
N PHE A 117 5.50 -0.19 -12.00
CA PHE A 117 6.93 -0.14 -11.81
C PHE A 117 7.39 -1.51 -11.28
N CYS A 118 8.28 -2.18 -12.01
CA CYS A 118 8.84 -3.46 -11.58
C CYS A 118 10.09 -3.18 -10.77
N LEU A 119 10.20 -3.76 -9.57
CA LEU A 119 11.42 -3.63 -8.76
C LEU A 119 12.54 -4.58 -9.22
N ASP A 120 12.21 -5.61 -10.03
CA ASP A 120 13.14 -6.64 -10.53
C ASP A 120 12.89 -7.07 -11.99
#